data_AF-A0A9W6UJ56-F1
#
_entry.id   AF-A0A9W6UJ56-F1
#
_cell.length_a   1.000
_cell.length_b   1.000
_cell.length_c   1.000
_cell.angle_alpha   90.00
_cell.angle_beta   90.00
_cell.angle_gamma   90.00
#
_symmetry.space_group_name_H-M   'P 1'
#
loop_
_entity.id
_entity.type
_entity.pdbx_description
1 polymer ?
#
loop_
_entity_poly.entity_id
_entity_poly.type
_entity_poly.pdbx_seq_one_letter_code
_entity_poly.pdbx_strand_id
1 'polypeptide(L)'
;MLAGHFGVAAAVKARRPELLLGVLLVASQLPDLAFLPLSAVGVEALEPVAGARGYGSLWIDALYSHALVSNVLLAALAGALVHLLVKGRWSPGAG
;
A
#
# COMPACT_ATOMS: atom_id res chain seq x y z
N MET A 1 7.84 -3.83 2.42
CA MET A 1 7.52 -4.88 3.44
C MET A 1 6.22 -5.59 3.06
N LEU A 2 6.24 -6.55 2.13
CA LEU A 2 4.99 -7.05 1.53
C LEU A 2 4.06 -7.78 2.53
N ALA A 3 4.63 -8.64 3.39
CA ALA A 3 3.81 -9.48 4.29
C ALA A 3 3.02 -8.70 5.35
N GLY A 4 3.57 -7.59 5.87
CA GLY A 4 2.91 -6.77 6.89
C GLY A 4 1.66 -6.08 6.38
N HIS A 5 1.71 -5.54 5.15
CA HIS A 5 0.60 -4.85 4.50
C HIS A 5 -0.60 -5.77 4.25
N PHE A 6 -0.34 -6.98 3.74
CA PHE A 6 -1.39 -7.94 3.42
C PHE A 6 -2.12 -8.50 4.66
N GLY A 7 -1.52 -8.41 5.85
CA GLY A 7 -2.20 -8.72 7.10
C GLY A 7 -3.45 -7.85 7.33
N VAL A 8 -3.36 -6.56 6.99
CA VAL A 8 -4.50 -5.63 7.09
C VAL A 8 -5.60 -6.01 6.09
N ALA A 9 -5.21 -6.32 4.84
CA ALA A 9 -6.14 -6.78 3.82
C ALA A 9 -6.89 -8.05 4.25
N ALA A 10 -6.18 -9.02 4.82
CA ALA A 10 -6.77 -10.26 5.35
C ALA A 10 -7.75 -9.98 6.51
N ALA A 11 -7.39 -9.10 7.45
CA ALA A 11 -8.24 -8.74 8.57
C ALA A 11 -9.55 -8.05 8.11
N VAL A 12 -9.48 -7.18 7.10
CA VAL A 12 -10.67 -6.55 6.51
C VAL A 12 -11.49 -7.58 5.74
N LYS A 13 -10.86 -8.41 4.91
CA LYS A 13 -11.54 -9.46 4.13
C LYS A 13 -12.31 -10.44 5.02
N ALA A 14 -11.76 -10.80 6.18
CA ALA A 14 -12.43 -11.66 7.15
C ALA A 14 -13.71 -11.03 7.73
N ARG A 15 -13.77 -9.69 7.85
CA ARG A 15 -14.95 -8.97 8.35
C ARG A 15 -15.93 -8.54 7.26
N ARG A 16 -15.44 -8.34 6.04
CA ARG A 16 -16.19 -7.84 4.87
C ARG A 16 -15.89 -8.74 3.66
N PRO A 17 -16.37 -10.00 3.68
CA PRO A 17 -16.05 -11.00 2.67
C PRO A 17 -16.59 -10.64 1.28
N GLU A 18 -17.55 -9.74 1.17
CA GLU A 18 -18.10 -9.24 -0.08
C GLU A 18 -17.14 -8.30 -0.84
N LEU A 19 -16.08 -7.80 -0.19
CA LEU A 19 -15.08 -6.97 -0.85
C LEU A 19 -14.15 -7.81 -1.72
N LEU A 20 -13.84 -7.34 -2.93
CA LEU A 20 -12.91 -7.99 -3.84
C LEU A 20 -11.50 -8.04 -3.23
N LEU A 21 -10.89 -9.23 -3.20
CA LEU A 21 -9.56 -9.42 -2.61
C LEU A 21 -8.50 -8.55 -3.31
N GLY A 22 -8.55 -8.46 -4.64
CA GLY A 22 -7.62 -7.63 -5.41
C GLY A 22 -7.64 -6.15 -5.01
N VAL A 23 -8.82 -5.62 -4.69
CA VAL A 23 -8.97 -4.23 -4.20
C VAL A 23 -8.28 -4.06 -2.85
N LEU A 24 -8.46 -5.01 -1.94
CA LEU A 24 -7.83 -4.97 -0.62
C LEU A 24 -6.30 -5.11 -0.71
N LEU A 25 -5.79 -5.96 -1.62
CA LEU A 25 -4.36 -6.09 -1.86
C LEU A 25 -3.75 -4.78 -2.38
N VAL A 26 -4.37 -4.16 -3.39
CA VAL A 26 -3.92 -2.87 -3.93
C VAL A 26 -3.99 -1.78 -2.86
N ALA A 27 -5.09 -1.72 -2.10
CA ALA A 27 -5.28 -0.74 -1.03
C ALA A 27 -4.20 -0.87 0.07
N SER A 28 -3.84 -2.10 0.44
CA SER A 28 -2.77 -2.32 1.42
C SER A 28 -1.38 -1.94 0.90
N GLN A 29 -1.21 -1.84 -0.42
CA GLN A 29 0.05 -1.57 -1.09
C GLN A 29 0.26 -0.08 -1.43
N LEU A 30 -0.68 0.80 -1.05
CA LEU A 30 -0.57 2.25 -1.29
C LEU A 30 0.74 2.87 -0.78
N PRO A 31 1.31 2.48 0.38
CA PRO A 31 2.60 3.00 0.83
C PRO A 31 3.72 2.67 -0.15
N ASP A 32 3.82 1.43 -0.63
CA ASP A 32 4.83 1.05 -1.61
C ASP A 32 4.57 1.68 -2.99
N LEU A 33 3.31 1.93 -3.38
CA LEU A 33 2.99 2.69 -4.59
C LEU A 33 3.39 4.17 -4.47
N ALA A 34 3.32 4.75 -3.27
CA ALA A 34 3.80 6.10 -3.00
C ALA A 34 5.34 6.15 -2.90
N PHE A 35 5.97 5.08 -2.41
CA PHE A 35 7.43 4.95 -2.31
C PHE A 35 8.11 5.03 -3.68
N LEU A 36 7.58 4.34 -4.69
CA LEU A 36 8.19 4.31 -6.04
C LEU A 36 8.43 5.71 -6.64
N PRO A 37 7.44 6.61 -6.75
CA PRO A 37 7.68 7.94 -7.27
C PRO A 37 8.53 8.80 -6.34
N LEU A 38 8.35 8.70 -5.01
CA LEU A 38 9.19 9.44 -4.05
C LEU A 38 10.67 9.02 -4.17
N SER A 39 10.91 7.74 -4.40
CA SER A 39 12.26 7.24 -4.61
C SER A 39 12.83 7.64 -5.97
N ALA A 40 12.00 7.65 -7.02
CA ALA A 40 12.40 8.11 -8.34
C ALA A 40 12.83 9.59 -8.35
N VAL A 41 12.26 10.43 -7.48
CA VAL A 41 12.67 11.84 -7.32
C VAL A 41 13.72 12.07 -6.23
N GLY A 42 14.22 11.00 -5.59
CA GLY A 42 15.27 11.06 -4.57
C GLY A 42 14.83 11.53 -3.18
N VAL A 43 13.52 11.57 -2.90
CA VAL A 43 12.98 11.88 -1.56
C VAL A 43 13.08 10.67 -0.63
N GLU A 44 13.00 9.47 -1.19
CA GLU A 44 13.17 8.18 -0.50
C GLU A 44 14.21 7.33 -1.24
N ALA A 45 14.81 6.34 -0.58
CA ALA A 45 15.98 5.66 -1.16
C ALA A 45 16.02 4.15 -0.88
N LEU A 46 16.70 3.45 -1.79
CA LEU A 46 17.13 2.06 -1.64
C LEU A 46 18.65 2.03 -1.73
N GLU A 47 19.32 1.94 -0.58
CA GLU A 47 20.77 2.00 -0.51
C GLU A 47 21.38 0.61 -0.29
N PRO A 48 22.41 0.21 -1.05
CA PRO A 48 23.12 -1.03 -0.79
C PRO A 48 23.77 -1.03 0.60
N VAL A 49 23.53 -2.09 1.37
CA VAL A 49 24.22 -2.30 2.65
C VAL A 49 25.61 -2.84 2.36
N ALA A 50 26.65 -2.13 2.83
CA ALA A 50 28.03 -2.51 2.62
C ALA A 50 28.30 -3.95 3.10
N GLY A 51 28.84 -4.79 2.19
CA GLY A 51 29.16 -6.19 2.48
C GLY A 51 27.99 -7.17 2.35
N ALA A 52 26.76 -6.71 2.15
CA ALA A 52 25.60 -7.57 1.92
C ALA A 52 25.45 -7.93 0.44
N ARG A 53 24.99 -9.16 0.15
CA ARG A 53 24.66 -9.63 -1.20
C ARG A 53 23.36 -10.43 -1.19
N GLY A 54 22.61 -10.39 -2.28
CA GLY A 54 21.36 -11.14 -2.42
C GLY A 54 20.14 -10.41 -1.84
N TYR A 55 19.08 -11.16 -1.55
CA TYR A 55 17.82 -10.61 -1.04
C TYR A 55 18.01 -9.95 0.34
N GLY A 56 17.44 -8.76 0.52
CA GLY A 56 17.58 -7.99 1.76
C GLY A 56 18.91 -7.24 1.90
N SER A 57 19.70 -7.13 0.83
CA SER A 57 20.94 -6.34 0.81
C SER A 57 20.71 -4.82 0.62
N LEU A 58 19.45 -4.39 0.54
CA LEU A 58 19.08 -3.00 0.38
C LEU A 58 18.50 -2.45 1.69
N TRP A 59 19.07 -1.35 2.14
CA TRP A 59 18.51 -0.49 3.16
C TRP A 59 17.42 0.38 2.54
N ILE A 60 16.25 0.40 3.17
CA ILE A 60 15.09 1.16 2.67
C ILE A 60 14.94 2.40 3.54
N ASP A 61 15.15 3.57 2.94
CA ASP A 61 14.85 4.87 3.55
C ASP A 61 13.49 5.36 3.04
N ALA A 62 12.44 5.14 3.83
CA ALA A 62 11.05 5.42 3.49
C ALA A 62 10.35 6.29 4.56
N LEU A 63 10.97 7.42 4.91
CA LEU A 63 10.51 8.31 5.98
C LEU A 63 9.14 8.94 5.74
N TYR A 64 8.65 9.01 4.50
CA TYR A 64 7.41 9.70 4.15
C TYR A 64 6.31 8.71 3.77
N SER A 65 6.54 7.83 2.79
CA SER A 65 5.54 6.89 2.30
C SER A 65 5.06 5.93 3.37
N HIS A 66 5.93 5.55 4.32
CA HIS A 66 5.63 4.58 5.37
C HIS A 66 5.40 5.22 6.74
N ALA A 67 5.38 6.55 6.84
CA ALA A 67 5.00 7.24 8.06
C ALA A 67 3.52 7.00 8.40
N LEU A 68 3.22 6.91 9.70
CA LEU A 68 1.84 6.72 10.18
C LEU A 68 0.89 7.79 9.64
N VAL A 69 1.31 9.06 9.68
CA VAL A 69 0.50 10.20 9.22
C VAL A 69 0.20 10.06 7.72
N SER A 70 1.22 9.79 6.91
CA SER A 70 1.04 9.58 5.47
C SER A 70 0.10 8.42 5.17
N ASN A 71 0.22 7.30 5.89
CA ASN A 71 -0.65 6.15 5.72
C ASN A 71 -2.11 6.44 6.06
N VAL A 72 -2.36 7.22 7.11
CA VAL A 72 -3.73 7.67 7.45
C VAL A 72 -4.29 8.57 6.35
N LEU A 73 -3.47 9.50 5.82
CA LEU A 73 -3.89 10.38 4.73
C LEU A 73 -4.16 9.61 3.43
N LEU A 74 -3.29 8.66 3.08
CA LEU A 74 -3.46 7.80 1.91
C LEU A 74 -4.72 6.94 2.03
N ALA A 75 -4.98 6.36 3.21
CA ALA A 75 -6.18 5.58 3.47
C ALA A 75 -7.45 6.44 3.36
N ALA A 76 -7.46 7.63 3.96
CA ALA A 76 -8.57 8.56 3.89
C ALA A 76 -8.83 9.03 2.45
N LEU A 77 -7.77 9.36 1.71
CA LEU A 77 -7.85 9.78 0.31
C LEU A 77 -8.38 8.65 -0.57
N ALA A 78 -7.83 7.44 -0.47
CA ALA A 78 -8.30 6.29 -1.23
C ALA A 78 -9.77 5.97 -0.91
N GLY A 79 -10.16 5.99 0.36
CA GLY A 79 -11.55 5.81 0.78
C GLY A 79 -12.48 6.89 0.20
N ALA A 80 -12.07 8.15 0.23
CA ALA A 80 -12.83 9.26 -0.34
C ALA A 80 -12.96 9.14 -1.88
N LEU A 81 -11.87 8.85 -2.58
CA LEU A 81 -11.87 8.67 -4.04
C LEU A 81 -12.79 7.52 -4.46
N VAL A 82 -12.71 6.39 -3.78
CA VAL A 82 -13.59 5.25 -4.01
C VAL A 82 -15.05 5.64 -3.74
N HIS A 83 -15.32 6.31 -2.63
CA HIS A 83 -16.67 6.76 -2.28
C HIS A 83 -17.26 7.72 -3.32
N LEU A 84 -16.45 8.63 -3.87
CA LEU A 84 -16.91 9.64 -4.83
C LEU A 84 -17.03 9.09 -6.26
N LEU A 85 -16.06 8.28 -6.71
CA LEU A 85 -15.96 7.85 -8.11
C LEU A 85 -16.72 6.56 -8.43
N VAL A 86 -16.93 5.70 -7.42
CA VAL A 86 -17.49 4.34 -7.61
C VAL A 86 -18.90 4.22 -7.00
N LYS A 87 -19.43 5.32 -6.43
CA LYS A 87 -20.78 5.36 -5.86
C LYS A 87 -21.81 4.84 -6.87
N GLY A 88 -22.54 3.78 -6.52
CA GLY A 88 -23.60 3.18 -7.35
C GLY A 88 -23.11 2.30 -8.52
N ARG A 89 -21.80 2.13 -8.71
CA ARG A 89 -21.22 1.31 -9.79
C ARG A 89 -20.61 -0.01 -9.30
N TRP A 90 -20.54 -0.20 -7.98
CA TRP A 90 -19.98 -1.40 -7.39
C TRP A 90 -21.01 -2.53 -7.39
N SER A 91 -20.89 -3.45 -8.35
CA SER A 91 -21.59 -4.74 -8.30
C SER A 91 -20.74 -5.76 -7.55
N PRO A 92 -21.27 -6.44 -6.50
CA PRO A 92 -20.54 -7.49 -5.77
C PRO A 92 -20.15 -8.73 -6.59
N GLY A 93 -20.52 -8.81 -7.88
CA GLY A 93 -20.37 -10.00 -8.72
C GLY A 93 -19.19 -10.01 -9.70
N ALA A 94 -18.21 -9.12 -9.58
CA ALA A 94 -17.05 -9.05 -10.51
C ALA A 94 -15.86 -9.94 -10.07
N GLY A 95 -16.11 -11.04 -9.37
CA GLY A 95 -15.10 -11.99 -8.91
C GLY A 95 -15.41 -13.40 -9.38
#